data_AF-A0A928KBA8-F1
#
_entry.id   AF-A0A928KBA8-F1
#
_cell.length_a   1.000
_cell.length_b   1.000
_cell.length_c   1.000
_cell.angle_alpha   90.00
_cell.angle_beta   90.00
_cell.angle_gamma   90.00
#
_symmetry.space_group_name_H-M   'P 1'
#
loop_
_entity.id
_entity.type
_entity.pdbx_description
1 polymer ?
#
loop_
_entity_poly.entity_id
_entity_poly.type
_entity_poly.pdbx_seq_one_letter_code
_entity_poly.pdbx_strand_id
1 'polypeptide(L)'
;MKKCLSLLLALLLIFLCSCKNEEPLKHKTADMLNITNTDKTFQGCMSRLNSVIDAMSAKIEILESAHNSVIKSENPDEYFLEEDYILTSFEPFILASSPITDGFTSDMTNESAQEYYKLNSNGMDIIFESENENYNLTFVSESLVENYTAEYDAENDSLRYTHSVEDDGAETVKEFLEFAKTESEGYVIQNLTQRCYIEFNSDDEIVYFCYGELKGDEFSPDESIYPLPQEETDGFWVTSKGKMMFSNIHTYENGILIHEDCSSGPWKTIKINADDFASAFYRQ
;
A
#
# COMPACT_ATOMS: atom_id res chain seq x y z
N MET A 1 44.71 -35.13 -18.68
CA MET A 1 44.69 -34.01 -17.71
C MET A 1 44.64 -32.63 -18.34
N LYS A 2 45.50 -32.25 -19.31
CA LYS A 2 45.45 -30.91 -19.93
C LYS A 2 44.16 -30.62 -20.74
N LYS A 3 43.56 -31.63 -21.40
CA LYS A 3 42.31 -31.44 -22.17
C LYS A 3 41.04 -31.27 -21.31
N CYS A 4 41.00 -31.84 -20.10
CA CYS A 4 39.88 -31.63 -19.17
C CYS A 4 39.96 -30.27 -18.47
N LEU A 5 41.17 -29.76 -18.23
CA LEU A 5 41.37 -28.44 -17.62
C LEU A 5 40.94 -27.31 -18.58
N SER A 6 41.17 -27.47 -19.88
CA SER A 6 40.71 -26.53 -20.91
C SER A 6 39.18 -26.50 -21.07
N LEU A 7 38.51 -27.64 -20.86
CA LEU A 7 37.05 -27.72 -20.91
C LEU A 7 36.42 -27.09 -19.67
N LEU A 8 37.03 -27.29 -18.49
CA LEU A 8 36.58 -26.67 -17.24
C LEU A 8 36.76 -25.15 -17.26
N LEU A 9 37.86 -24.65 -17.85
CA LEU A 9 38.11 -23.21 -17.99
C LEU A 9 37.15 -22.56 -18.99
N ALA A 10 36.76 -23.26 -20.07
CA ALA A 10 35.77 -22.79 -21.02
C ALA A 10 34.35 -22.76 -20.43
N LEU A 11 34.01 -23.73 -19.57
CA LEU A 11 32.74 -23.73 -18.81
C LEU A 11 32.70 -22.63 -17.74
N LEU A 12 33.83 -22.34 -17.07
CA LEU A 12 33.92 -21.24 -16.10
C LEU A 12 33.85 -19.85 -16.75
N LEU A 13 34.35 -19.67 -17.96
CA LEU A 13 34.25 -18.42 -18.72
C LEU A 13 32.84 -18.16 -19.28
N ILE A 14 32.04 -19.20 -19.53
CA ILE A 14 30.62 -19.06 -19.89
C ILE A 14 29.78 -18.60 -18.67
N PHE A 15 30.18 -18.98 -17.46
CA PHE A 15 29.54 -18.50 -16.22
C PHE A 15 29.94 -17.08 -15.81
N LEU A 16 31.10 -16.56 -16.26
CA LEU A 16 31.56 -15.19 -15.96
C LEU A 16 31.16 -14.14 -17.00
N CYS A 17 30.60 -14.56 -18.14
CA CYS A 17 29.98 -13.67 -19.14
C CYS A 17 28.45 -13.70 -19.12
N SER A 18 27.84 -14.38 -18.13
CA SER A 18 26.45 -14.13 -17.76
C SER A 18 26.42 -13.07 -16.66
N CYS A 19 26.95 -11.88 -16.98
CA CYS A 19 26.27 -10.68 -16.54
C CYS A 19 24.88 -10.81 -17.13
N LYS A 20 23.94 -11.38 -16.36
CA LYS A 20 22.58 -10.91 -16.44
C LYS A 20 22.74 -9.41 -16.33
N ASN A 21 22.62 -8.71 -17.46
CA ASN A 21 21.88 -7.49 -17.44
C ASN A 21 20.67 -7.84 -16.58
N GLU A 22 20.63 -7.32 -15.36
CA GLU A 22 19.34 -7.09 -14.74
C GLU A 22 18.60 -6.34 -15.84
N GLU A 23 17.68 -7.05 -16.51
CA GLU A 23 16.72 -6.37 -17.36
C GLU A 23 16.16 -5.32 -16.41
N PRO A 24 16.41 -4.05 -16.68
CA PRO A 24 16.04 -3.02 -15.74
C PRO A 24 14.54 -3.22 -15.58
N LEU A 25 14.06 -3.40 -14.33
CA LEU A 25 12.68 -3.78 -14.02
C LEU A 25 11.80 -3.23 -15.12
N LYS A 26 11.19 -4.10 -15.93
CA LYS A 26 10.17 -3.67 -16.87
C LYS A 26 9.10 -3.07 -15.98
N HIS A 27 9.18 -1.76 -15.75
CA HIS A 27 8.08 -1.02 -15.17
C HIS A 27 6.92 -1.36 -16.07
N LYS A 28 5.89 -1.97 -15.49
CA LYS A 28 4.54 -1.96 -16.04
C LYS A 28 4.08 -0.50 -16.06
N THR A 29 4.71 0.33 -16.86
CA THR A 29 4.11 1.58 -17.30
C THR A 29 3.04 1.18 -18.29
N ALA A 30 1.79 1.39 -17.90
CA ALA A 30 0.59 1.32 -18.73
C ALA A 30 0.07 -0.08 -19.13
N ASP A 31 -0.21 -0.95 -18.16
CA ASP A 31 -1.59 -1.46 -18.14
C ASP A 31 -2.36 -0.41 -17.35
N MET A 32 -3.21 0.34 -18.04
CA MET A 32 -4.10 1.36 -17.48
C MET A 32 -4.54 0.95 -16.08
N LEU A 33 -4.26 1.82 -15.11
CA LEU A 33 -4.88 1.79 -13.81
C LEU A 33 -6.36 1.48 -14.02
N ASN A 34 -6.82 0.31 -13.60
CA ASN A 34 -8.24 -0.02 -13.71
C ASN A 34 -9.00 0.68 -12.59
N ILE A 35 -8.76 1.99 -12.44
CA ILE A 35 -9.52 2.93 -11.60
C ILE A 35 -10.90 3.19 -12.25
N THR A 36 -11.32 2.34 -13.18
CA THR A 36 -12.68 2.43 -13.70
C THR A 36 -13.64 1.94 -12.62
N ASN A 37 -14.54 2.83 -12.19
CA ASN A 37 -15.59 2.54 -11.21
C ASN A 37 -16.76 1.74 -11.82
N THR A 38 -16.46 0.84 -12.76
CA THR A 38 -17.47 0.04 -13.47
C THR A 38 -17.83 -1.22 -12.71
N ASP A 39 -16.89 -1.78 -11.94
CA ASP A 39 -17.15 -2.93 -11.08
C ASP A 39 -17.61 -2.45 -9.69
N LYS A 40 -18.93 -2.47 -9.52
CA LYS A 40 -19.65 -2.05 -8.31
C LYS A 40 -19.84 -3.23 -7.35
N THR A 41 -18.75 -3.92 -7.06
CA THR A 41 -18.67 -5.00 -6.06
C THR A 41 -17.56 -4.71 -5.05
N PHE A 42 -17.56 -5.42 -3.93
CA PHE A 42 -16.48 -5.32 -2.95
C PHE A 42 -15.12 -5.63 -3.58
N GLN A 43 -15.02 -6.70 -4.37
CA GLN A 43 -13.79 -7.08 -5.07
C GLN A 43 -13.36 -6.03 -6.11
N GLY A 44 -14.32 -5.42 -6.80
CA GLY A 44 -14.06 -4.29 -7.68
C GLY A 44 -13.43 -3.11 -6.93
N CYS A 45 -13.94 -2.77 -5.74
CA CYS A 45 -13.42 -1.69 -4.90
C CYS A 45 -12.03 -2.00 -4.33
N MET A 46 -11.80 -3.22 -3.84
CA MET A 46 -10.48 -3.69 -3.41
C MET A 46 -9.44 -3.64 -4.54
N SER A 47 -9.82 -4.03 -5.75
CA SER A 47 -8.97 -3.92 -6.94
C SER A 47 -8.58 -2.46 -7.25
N ARG A 48 -9.52 -1.52 -7.10
CA ARG A 48 -9.23 -0.08 -7.23
C ARG A 48 -8.31 0.41 -6.12
N LEU A 49 -8.56 0.09 -4.86
CA LEU A 49 -7.68 0.42 -3.74
C LEU A 49 -6.24 -0.05 -4.01
N ASN A 50 -6.07 -1.33 -4.38
CA ASN A 50 -4.75 -1.89 -4.68
C ASN A 50 -4.07 -1.14 -5.84
N SER A 51 -4.83 -0.80 -6.89
CA SER A 51 -4.32 0.00 -8.01
C SER A 51 -3.85 1.40 -7.58
N VAL A 52 -4.60 2.06 -6.69
CA VAL A 52 -4.22 3.37 -6.14
C VAL A 52 -2.95 3.27 -5.30
N ILE A 53 -2.87 2.29 -4.40
CA ILE A 53 -1.69 2.03 -3.57
C ILE A 53 -0.48 1.73 -4.45
N ASP A 54 -0.62 0.83 -5.44
CA ASP A 54 0.46 0.45 -6.35
C ASP A 54 0.99 1.64 -7.15
N ALA A 55 0.12 2.52 -7.65
CA ALA A 55 0.55 3.71 -8.38
C ALA A 55 1.31 4.70 -7.48
N MET A 56 0.83 4.93 -6.27
CA MET A 56 1.51 5.79 -5.30
C MET A 56 2.89 5.22 -4.95
N SER A 57 2.95 3.94 -4.57
CA SER A 57 4.20 3.24 -4.24
C SER A 57 5.19 3.26 -5.38
N ALA A 58 4.74 2.94 -6.61
CA ALA A 58 5.61 2.98 -7.78
C ALA A 58 6.17 4.39 -8.05
N LYS A 59 5.36 5.45 -7.86
CA LYS A 59 5.82 6.83 -8.03
C LYS A 59 6.92 7.18 -7.02
N ILE A 60 6.70 6.86 -5.74
CA ILE A 60 7.67 7.12 -4.67
C ILE A 60 8.95 6.32 -4.93
N GLU A 61 8.84 5.01 -5.14
CA GLU A 61 9.97 4.12 -5.35
C GLU A 61 10.84 4.54 -6.53
N ILE A 62 10.25 4.92 -7.67
CA ILE A 62 11.00 5.38 -8.84
C ILE A 62 11.84 6.62 -8.50
N LEU A 63 11.22 7.61 -7.84
CA LEU A 63 11.87 8.87 -7.51
C LEU A 63 12.96 8.70 -6.46
N GLU A 64 12.66 7.99 -5.37
CA GLU A 64 13.63 7.73 -4.32
C GLU A 64 14.79 6.86 -4.80
N SER A 65 14.51 5.85 -5.64
CA SER A 65 15.56 5.01 -6.24
C SER A 65 16.46 5.80 -7.19
N ALA A 66 15.89 6.69 -8.01
CA ALA A 66 16.65 7.52 -8.92
C ALA A 66 17.54 8.52 -8.15
N HIS A 67 16.99 9.18 -7.13
CA HIS A 67 17.72 10.05 -6.21
C HIS A 67 18.89 9.31 -5.54
N ASN A 68 18.60 8.17 -4.89
CA ASN A 68 19.61 7.34 -4.24
C ASN A 68 20.67 6.79 -5.21
N SER A 69 20.32 6.59 -6.49
CA SER A 69 21.27 6.15 -7.52
C SER A 69 22.28 7.23 -7.88
N VAL A 70 21.88 8.51 -7.89
CA VAL A 70 22.80 9.64 -8.07
C VAL A 70 23.79 9.69 -6.91
N ILE A 71 23.31 9.64 -5.67
CA ILE A 71 24.18 9.62 -4.47
C ILE A 71 25.17 8.46 -4.54
N LYS A 72 24.70 7.24 -4.87
CA LYS A 72 25.57 6.06 -5.05
C LYS A 72 26.63 6.24 -6.13
N SER A 73 26.31 6.98 -7.20
CA SER A 73 27.26 7.23 -8.29
C SER A 73 28.34 8.24 -7.90
N GLU A 74 27.99 9.21 -7.07
CA GLU A 74 28.89 10.27 -6.60
C GLU A 74 29.75 9.82 -5.41
N ASN A 75 29.21 8.98 -4.52
CA ASN A 75 29.93 8.43 -3.36
C ASN A 75 29.69 6.92 -3.18
N PRO A 76 30.28 6.04 -4.03
CA PRO A 76 29.96 4.62 -4.05
C PRO A 76 30.34 3.85 -2.78
N ASP A 77 31.32 4.32 -2.02
CA ASP A 77 31.83 3.61 -0.84
C ASP A 77 31.12 4.03 0.46
N GLU A 78 30.58 5.25 0.52
CA GLU A 78 30.00 5.84 1.75
C GLU A 78 28.59 6.43 1.55
N TYR A 79 27.92 6.20 0.41
CA TYR A 79 26.60 6.77 0.08
C TYR A 79 25.54 6.67 1.19
N PHE A 80 25.56 5.59 1.99
CA PHE A 80 24.57 5.36 3.06
C PHE A 80 24.80 6.27 4.29
N LEU A 81 25.93 6.96 4.35
CA LEU A 81 26.23 8.00 5.34
C LEU A 81 25.84 9.40 4.85
N GLU A 82 25.46 9.56 3.58
CA GLU A 82 25.08 10.85 3.03
C GLU A 82 23.80 11.34 3.67
N GLU A 83 23.81 12.63 4.04
CA GLU A 83 22.72 13.24 4.80
C GLU A 83 21.40 13.18 4.06
N ASP A 84 21.39 13.11 2.72
CA ASP A 84 20.23 13.08 1.84
C ASP A 84 19.90 11.68 1.28
N TYR A 85 20.62 10.62 1.68
CA TYR A 85 20.28 9.24 1.31
C TYR A 85 19.00 8.75 2.00
N ILE A 86 18.10 8.13 1.25
CA ILE A 86 16.83 7.58 1.78
C ILE A 86 17.03 6.11 2.13
N LEU A 87 16.93 5.78 3.42
CA LEU A 87 17.15 4.42 3.94
C LEU A 87 15.87 3.59 4.04
N THR A 88 14.72 4.24 4.12
CA THR A 88 13.43 3.58 4.40
C THR A 88 12.86 2.94 3.13
N SER A 89 12.38 1.70 3.25
CA SER A 89 11.47 1.12 2.27
C SER A 89 10.07 1.65 2.51
N PHE A 90 9.33 1.89 1.43
CA PHE A 90 7.95 2.35 1.49
C PHE A 90 7.00 1.17 1.31
N GLU A 91 6.30 0.77 2.38
CA GLU A 91 5.30 -0.32 2.35
C GLU A 91 3.98 0.17 2.98
N PRO A 92 3.13 0.87 2.19
CA PRO A 92 1.93 1.52 2.73
C PRO A 92 0.77 0.52 2.88
N PHE A 93 -0.07 0.76 3.90
CA PHE A 93 -1.36 0.11 4.12
C PHE A 93 -1.35 -1.42 4.20
N ILE A 94 -0.29 -2.02 4.74
CA ILE A 94 -0.23 -3.47 4.95
C ILE A 94 -1.32 -3.91 5.94
N LEU A 95 -2.12 -4.90 5.53
CA LEU A 95 -3.03 -5.64 6.40
C LEU A 95 -2.59 -7.11 6.45
N ALA A 96 -2.25 -7.61 7.63
CA ALA A 96 -1.94 -9.02 7.86
C ALA A 96 -3.15 -9.91 7.54
N SER A 97 -4.36 -9.39 7.72
CA SER A 97 -5.61 -10.08 7.40
C SER A 97 -6.05 -10.02 5.94
N SER A 98 -5.34 -9.31 5.04
CA SER A 98 -5.74 -9.21 3.62
C SER A 98 -6.06 -10.56 2.96
N PRO A 99 -5.31 -11.65 3.22
CA PRO A 99 -5.62 -12.95 2.62
C PRO A 99 -6.98 -13.54 3.04
N ILE A 100 -7.53 -13.11 4.18
CA ILE A 100 -8.88 -13.50 4.61
C ILE A 100 -9.92 -12.80 3.74
N THR A 101 -9.78 -11.50 3.51
CA THR A 101 -10.76 -10.72 2.74
C THR A 101 -10.73 -11.00 1.24
N ASP A 102 -9.60 -11.45 0.70
CA ASP A 102 -9.47 -11.83 -0.72
C ASP A 102 -10.43 -12.96 -1.13
N GLY A 103 -10.88 -13.77 -0.17
CA GLY A 103 -11.83 -14.85 -0.41
C GLY A 103 -13.29 -14.39 -0.45
N PHE A 104 -13.64 -13.16 -0.05
CA PHE A 104 -15.02 -12.72 -0.01
C PHE A 104 -15.61 -12.50 -1.40
N THR A 105 -16.63 -13.28 -1.73
CA THR A 105 -17.32 -13.20 -3.02
C THR A 105 -18.83 -13.21 -2.83
N SER A 106 -19.55 -12.62 -3.78
CA SER A 106 -21.01 -12.48 -3.72
C SER A 106 -21.77 -13.80 -3.76
N ASP A 107 -21.13 -14.87 -4.23
CA ASP A 107 -21.65 -16.24 -4.24
C ASP A 107 -21.21 -17.08 -3.03
N MET A 108 -20.37 -16.52 -2.13
CA MET A 108 -19.95 -17.22 -0.93
C MET A 108 -21.14 -17.43 0.02
N THR A 109 -21.32 -18.68 0.41
CA THR A 109 -22.29 -19.13 1.42
C THR A 109 -21.58 -19.49 2.72
N ASN A 110 -22.33 -19.62 3.82
CA ASN A 110 -21.78 -20.11 5.09
C ASN A 110 -21.10 -21.49 4.94
N GLU A 111 -21.71 -22.42 4.22
CA GLU A 111 -21.14 -23.76 4.00
C GLU A 111 -19.82 -23.70 3.22
N SER A 112 -19.77 -22.90 2.14
CA SER A 112 -18.53 -22.74 1.36
C SER A 112 -17.45 -21.99 2.13
N ALA A 113 -17.80 -21.02 2.97
CA ALA A 113 -16.85 -20.29 3.82
C ALA A 113 -16.24 -21.22 4.88
N GLN A 114 -17.07 -22.08 5.50
CA GLN A 114 -16.60 -23.10 6.45
C GLN A 114 -15.58 -24.06 5.82
N GLU A 115 -15.75 -24.42 4.54
CA GLU A 115 -14.78 -25.25 3.83
C GLU A 115 -13.52 -24.46 3.46
N TYR A 116 -13.67 -23.24 2.94
CA TYR A 116 -12.57 -22.39 2.48
C TYR A 116 -11.63 -21.98 3.63
N TYR A 117 -12.18 -21.49 4.75
CA TYR A 117 -11.41 -21.00 5.90
C TYR A 117 -11.10 -22.07 6.95
N LYS A 118 -11.37 -23.35 6.65
CA LYS A 118 -11.16 -24.45 7.60
C LYS A 118 -9.76 -24.49 8.19
N LEU A 119 -8.74 -24.26 7.36
CA LEU A 119 -7.35 -24.26 7.82
C LEU A 119 -7.01 -23.01 8.63
N ASN A 120 -7.58 -21.85 8.27
CA ASN A 120 -7.39 -20.59 8.97
C ASN A 120 -8.03 -20.59 10.37
N SER A 121 -9.13 -21.33 10.54
CA SER A 121 -9.87 -21.39 11.81
C SER A 121 -9.08 -21.96 12.99
N ASN A 122 -7.98 -22.70 12.76
CA ASN A 122 -7.23 -23.39 13.81
C ASN A 122 -8.11 -24.27 14.73
N GLY A 123 -9.22 -24.79 14.22
CA GLY A 123 -10.17 -25.62 14.97
C GLY A 123 -11.31 -24.86 15.65
N MET A 124 -11.42 -23.54 15.42
CA MET A 124 -12.56 -22.72 15.81
C MET A 124 -13.78 -22.99 14.90
N ASP A 125 -14.97 -22.76 15.43
CA ASP A 125 -16.19 -22.75 14.64
C ASP A 125 -16.18 -21.53 13.70
N ILE A 126 -16.70 -21.71 12.48
CA ILE A 126 -16.72 -20.67 11.46
C ILE A 126 -18.18 -20.30 11.17
N ILE A 127 -18.50 -19.02 11.27
CA ILE A 127 -19.79 -18.44 10.92
C ILE A 127 -19.53 -17.38 9.85
N PHE A 128 -20.30 -17.43 8.77
CA PHE A 128 -20.21 -16.45 7.70
C PHE A 128 -21.60 -15.95 7.30
N GLU A 129 -21.71 -14.64 7.22
CA GLU A 129 -22.92 -13.92 6.83
C GLU A 129 -22.57 -12.94 5.72
N SER A 130 -23.44 -12.84 4.71
CA SER A 130 -23.28 -11.88 3.62
C SER A 130 -24.62 -11.27 3.21
N GLU A 131 -24.62 -9.96 2.97
CA GLU A 131 -25.77 -9.22 2.47
C GLU A 131 -25.31 -7.99 1.67
N ASN A 132 -25.74 -7.88 0.41
CA ASN A 132 -25.48 -6.74 -0.47
C ASN A 132 -23.99 -6.31 -0.52
N GLU A 133 -23.08 -7.25 -0.79
CA GLU A 133 -21.61 -7.02 -0.81
C GLU A 133 -21.00 -6.63 0.55
N ASN A 134 -21.75 -6.79 1.64
CA ASN A 134 -21.20 -6.75 2.99
C ASN A 134 -20.99 -8.18 3.48
N TYR A 135 -19.86 -8.42 4.12
CA TYR A 135 -19.40 -9.73 4.55
C TYR A 135 -18.99 -9.68 6.02
N ASN A 136 -19.40 -10.68 6.78
CA ASN A 136 -18.98 -10.90 8.14
C ASN A 136 -18.51 -12.35 8.28
N LEU A 137 -17.23 -12.55 8.59
CA LEU A 137 -16.65 -13.84 8.92
C LEU A 137 -16.25 -13.84 10.38
N THR A 138 -16.77 -14.80 11.14
CA THR A 138 -16.45 -14.98 12.55
C THR A 138 -15.81 -16.34 12.80
N PHE A 139 -14.67 -16.35 13.47
CA PHE A 139 -14.09 -17.53 14.10
C PHE A 139 -14.45 -17.54 15.60
N VAL A 140 -15.07 -18.61 16.08
CA VAL A 140 -15.57 -18.71 17.47
C VAL A 140 -14.96 -19.91 18.20
N SER A 141 -14.55 -19.68 19.44
CA SER A 141 -14.21 -20.71 20.43
C SER A 141 -14.80 -20.35 21.80
N GLU A 142 -14.56 -21.17 22.83
CA GLU A 142 -15.07 -20.90 24.18
C GLU A 142 -14.57 -19.59 24.80
N SER A 143 -13.37 -19.12 24.43
CA SER A 143 -12.73 -17.94 25.04
C SER A 143 -12.34 -16.83 24.07
N LEU A 144 -12.43 -17.09 22.76
CA LEU A 144 -11.93 -16.19 21.72
C LEU A 144 -12.95 -16.09 20.59
N VAL A 145 -13.27 -14.87 20.19
CA VAL A 145 -14.00 -14.56 18.96
C VAL A 145 -13.15 -13.64 18.10
N GLU A 146 -12.87 -14.04 16.86
CA GLU A 146 -12.26 -13.16 15.85
C GLU A 146 -13.31 -12.81 14.81
N ASN A 147 -13.52 -11.52 14.54
CA ASN A 147 -14.47 -11.02 13.56
C ASN A 147 -13.75 -10.27 12.46
N TYR A 148 -14.15 -10.54 11.22
CA TYR A 148 -13.65 -9.91 10.01
C TYR A 148 -14.86 -9.35 9.25
N THR A 149 -15.04 -8.03 9.30
CA THR A 149 -16.14 -7.34 8.64
C THR A 149 -15.62 -6.57 7.44
N ALA A 150 -16.26 -6.75 6.30
CA ALA A 150 -16.00 -5.98 5.09
C ALA A 150 -17.33 -5.38 4.61
N GLU A 151 -17.36 -4.07 4.49
CA GLU A 151 -18.53 -3.31 4.06
C GLU A 151 -18.21 -2.60 2.74
N TYR A 152 -19.13 -2.66 1.78
CA TYR A 152 -19.01 -1.96 0.51
C TYR A 152 -20.24 -1.11 0.24
N ASP A 153 -20.00 0.18 -0.05
CA ASP A 153 -21.02 1.10 -0.52
C ASP A 153 -20.78 1.46 -1.98
N ALA A 154 -21.67 0.95 -2.84
CA ALA A 154 -21.63 1.17 -4.27
C ALA A 154 -21.91 2.61 -4.70
N GLU A 155 -22.69 3.36 -3.90
CA GLU A 155 -23.06 4.76 -4.17
C GLU A 155 -21.82 5.66 -4.06
N ASN A 156 -21.10 5.54 -2.94
CA ASN A 156 -19.93 6.35 -2.63
C ASN A 156 -18.60 5.74 -3.12
N ASP A 157 -18.64 4.52 -3.67
CA ASP A 157 -17.45 3.75 -4.03
C ASP A 157 -16.44 3.69 -2.89
N SER A 158 -16.94 3.24 -1.75
CA SER A 158 -16.16 3.18 -0.52
C SER A 158 -16.21 1.79 0.07
N LEU A 159 -15.10 1.39 0.67
CA LEU A 159 -14.99 0.18 1.45
C LEU A 159 -14.56 0.49 2.87
N ARG A 160 -15.06 -0.30 3.80
CA ARG A 160 -14.57 -0.37 5.16
C ARG A 160 -14.26 -1.81 5.49
N TYR A 161 -13.10 -2.02 6.09
CA TYR A 161 -12.67 -3.29 6.61
C TYR A 161 -12.31 -3.15 8.09
N THR A 162 -12.69 -4.14 8.90
CA THR A 162 -12.30 -4.21 10.31
C THR A 162 -12.05 -5.66 10.70
N HIS A 163 -10.95 -5.86 11.42
CA HIS A 163 -10.64 -7.07 12.16
C HIS A 163 -10.74 -6.75 13.65
N SER A 164 -11.66 -7.38 14.37
CA SER A 164 -11.74 -7.29 15.83
C SER A 164 -11.56 -8.64 16.49
N VAL A 165 -11.02 -8.61 17.69
CA VAL A 165 -10.84 -9.78 18.55
C VAL A 165 -11.51 -9.50 19.88
N GLU A 166 -12.42 -10.37 20.28
CA GLU A 166 -13.01 -10.41 21.61
C GLU A 166 -12.37 -11.56 22.40
N ASP A 167 -11.73 -11.20 23.52
CA ASP A 167 -11.12 -12.13 24.47
C ASP A 167 -11.63 -11.79 25.88
N ASP A 168 -12.19 -12.77 26.59
CA ASP A 168 -12.80 -12.61 27.91
C ASP A 168 -13.80 -11.42 28.02
N GLY A 169 -14.52 -11.13 26.94
CA GLY A 169 -15.54 -10.07 26.86
C GLY A 169 -15.00 -8.65 26.61
N ALA A 170 -13.71 -8.51 26.28
CA ALA A 170 -13.12 -7.25 25.84
C ALA A 170 -12.85 -7.29 24.33
N GLU A 171 -13.58 -6.47 23.57
CA GLU A 171 -13.37 -6.31 22.13
C GLU A 171 -12.23 -5.32 21.85
N THR A 172 -11.32 -5.70 20.94
CA THR A 172 -10.24 -4.85 20.46
C THR A 172 -10.17 -4.92 18.94
N VAL A 173 -10.20 -3.77 18.27
CA VAL A 173 -9.88 -3.67 16.84
C VAL A 173 -8.39 -3.90 16.66
N LYS A 174 -8.02 -4.90 15.86
CA LYS A 174 -6.63 -5.24 15.54
C LYS A 174 -6.17 -4.60 14.24
N GLU A 175 -7.05 -4.56 13.26
CA GLU A 175 -6.79 -3.97 11.95
C GLU A 175 -8.02 -3.25 11.45
N PHE A 176 -7.79 -2.19 10.70
CA PHE A 176 -8.81 -1.32 10.15
C PHE A 176 -8.30 -0.78 8.83
N LEU A 177 -9.18 -0.67 7.85
CA LEU A 177 -8.87 -0.03 6.58
C LEU A 177 -10.13 0.61 6.03
N GLU A 178 -9.99 1.83 5.55
CA GLU A 178 -11.02 2.51 4.78
C GLU A 178 -10.44 3.05 3.49
N PHE A 179 -11.28 3.01 2.48
CA PHE A 179 -11.04 3.62 1.18
C PHE A 179 -12.32 4.26 0.72
N ALA A 180 -12.25 5.48 0.21
CA ALA A 180 -13.40 6.14 -0.38
C ALA A 180 -12.97 7.06 -1.53
N LYS A 181 -13.84 7.15 -2.53
CA LYS A 181 -13.75 8.18 -3.55
C LYS A 181 -14.29 9.50 -3.01
N THR A 182 -13.61 10.60 -3.33
CA THR A 182 -14.00 11.96 -2.98
C THR A 182 -14.81 12.62 -4.10
N GLU A 183 -15.49 13.73 -3.80
CA GLU A 183 -16.24 14.51 -4.80
C GLU A 183 -15.32 15.18 -5.85
N SER A 184 -14.06 15.45 -5.48
CA SER A 184 -13.02 16.02 -6.37
C SER A 184 -12.36 14.96 -7.26
N GLU A 185 -12.90 13.74 -7.34
CA GLU A 185 -12.35 12.60 -8.07
C GLU A 185 -11.01 12.06 -7.51
N GLY A 186 -10.57 12.55 -6.35
CA GLY A 186 -9.48 11.95 -5.58
C GLY A 186 -9.93 10.75 -4.75
N TYR A 187 -8.96 10.07 -4.12
CA TYR A 187 -9.19 8.96 -3.21
C TYR A 187 -8.58 9.25 -1.84
N VAL A 188 -9.30 8.83 -0.79
CA VAL A 188 -8.81 8.82 0.58
C VAL A 188 -8.61 7.38 1.05
N ILE A 189 -7.51 7.12 1.74
CA ILE A 189 -7.19 5.83 2.35
C ILE A 189 -6.79 6.07 3.80
N GLN A 190 -7.27 5.23 4.71
CA GLN A 190 -6.88 5.24 6.13
C GLN A 190 -6.73 3.81 6.64
N ASN A 191 -5.73 3.56 7.48
CA ASN A 191 -5.73 2.46 8.43
C ASN A 191 -5.44 3.00 9.84
N LEU A 192 -5.14 2.12 10.81
CA LEU A 192 -4.82 2.54 12.17
C LEU A 192 -3.61 3.48 12.25
N THR A 193 -2.66 3.43 11.33
CA THR A 193 -1.39 4.17 11.47
C THR A 193 -1.09 5.10 10.30
N GLN A 194 -1.82 4.99 9.20
CA GLN A 194 -1.51 5.65 7.93
C GLN A 194 -2.75 6.35 7.37
N ARG A 195 -2.53 7.48 6.71
CA ARG A 195 -3.52 8.21 5.93
C ARG A 195 -2.92 8.62 4.59
N CYS A 196 -3.75 8.61 3.56
CA CYS A 196 -3.38 9.12 2.25
C CYS A 196 -4.57 9.83 1.61
N TYR A 197 -4.27 10.92 0.93
CA TYR A 197 -5.11 11.49 -0.10
C TYR A 197 -4.34 11.53 -1.42
N ILE A 198 -5.01 11.21 -2.52
CA ILE A 198 -4.39 11.12 -3.84
C ILE A 198 -5.35 11.51 -4.95
N GLU A 199 -4.87 12.32 -5.89
CA GLU A 199 -5.61 12.79 -7.06
C GLU A 199 -4.95 12.32 -8.35
N PHE A 200 -5.82 11.99 -9.32
CA PHE A 200 -5.43 11.61 -10.67
C PHE A 200 -5.99 12.61 -11.69
N ASN A 201 -5.26 12.86 -12.77
CA ASN A 201 -5.82 13.57 -13.92
C ASN A 201 -6.67 12.63 -14.81
N SER A 202 -7.20 13.17 -15.91
CA SER A 202 -8.00 12.41 -16.89
C SER A 202 -7.23 11.32 -17.65
N ASP A 203 -5.90 11.33 -17.56
CA ASP A 203 -5.01 10.35 -18.18
C ASP A 203 -4.52 9.30 -17.15
N ASP A 204 -5.19 9.23 -15.99
CA ASP A 204 -4.86 8.36 -14.85
C ASP A 204 -3.45 8.59 -14.27
N GLU A 205 -2.86 9.78 -14.47
CA GLU A 205 -1.59 10.14 -13.84
C GLU A 205 -1.82 10.84 -12.51
N ILE A 206 -1.03 10.46 -11.50
CA ILE A 206 -0.96 11.15 -10.22
C ILE A 206 -0.55 12.61 -10.43
N VAL A 207 -1.42 13.54 -10.02
CA VAL A 207 -1.14 14.98 -10.00
C VAL A 207 -0.82 15.50 -8.61
N TYR A 208 -1.40 14.86 -7.59
CA TYR A 208 -1.17 15.19 -6.19
C TYR A 208 -1.29 13.94 -5.33
N PHE A 209 -0.46 13.84 -4.29
CA PHE A 209 -0.83 13.05 -3.11
C PHE A 209 -0.17 13.61 -1.86
N CYS A 210 -0.78 13.30 -0.72
CA CYS A 210 -0.17 13.43 0.59
C CYS A 210 -0.39 12.11 1.34
N TYR A 211 0.69 11.48 1.77
CA TYR A 211 0.71 10.29 2.60
C TYR A 211 1.38 10.62 3.94
N GLY A 212 0.85 10.06 5.03
CA GLY A 212 1.47 10.18 6.34
C GLY A 212 1.32 8.90 7.15
N GLU A 213 2.40 8.52 7.84
CA GLU A 213 2.46 7.43 8.81
C GLU A 213 2.70 7.97 10.23
N LEU A 214 1.91 7.53 11.21
CA LEU A 214 2.02 7.94 12.61
C LEU A 214 3.21 7.30 13.33
N LYS A 215 3.79 8.07 14.25
CA LYS A 215 4.86 7.63 15.15
C LYS A 215 4.28 7.04 16.44
N GLY A 216 3.77 5.82 16.37
CA GLY A 216 3.34 5.04 17.54
C GLY A 216 2.04 5.51 18.21
N ASP A 217 1.26 6.36 17.53
CA ASP A 217 -0.15 6.62 17.84
C ASP A 217 -1.01 5.92 16.78
N GLU A 218 -2.32 5.82 17.03
CA GLU A 218 -3.28 5.21 16.11
C GLU A 218 -4.43 6.19 15.80
N PHE A 219 -4.88 6.21 14.55
CA PHE A 219 -6.17 6.76 14.17
C PHE A 219 -7.27 5.85 14.71
N SER A 220 -8.26 6.44 15.38
CA SER A 220 -9.45 5.68 15.78
C SER A 220 -10.28 5.34 14.53
N PRO A 221 -10.90 4.14 14.47
CA PRO A 221 -12.00 3.88 13.53
C PRO A 221 -13.14 4.91 13.60
N ASP A 222 -13.30 5.59 14.75
CA ASP A 222 -14.26 6.69 14.91
C ASP A 222 -13.86 7.95 14.12
N GLU A 223 -12.58 8.11 13.78
CA GLU A 223 -12.08 9.17 12.88
C GLU A 223 -12.24 8.73 11.41
N SER A 224 -13.41 8.18 11.09
CA SER A 224 -13.68 7.56 9.80
C SER A 224 -13.71 8.57 8.65
N ILE A 225 -13.23 8.13 7.48
CA ILE A 225 -13.39 8.84 6.19
C ILE A 225 -14.74 8.56 5.52
N TYR A 226 -15.49 7.59 6.04
CA TYR A 226 -16.77 7.16 5.51
C TYR A 226 -17.94 7.72 6.34
N PRO A 227 -18.95 8.37 5.75
CA PRO A 227 -19.19 8.66 4.32
C PRO A 227 -18.80 10.09 3.90
N LEU A 228 -17.92 10.78 4.63
CA LEU A 228 -17.70 12.23 4.45
C LEU A 228 -16.22 12.60 4.35
N PRO A 229 -15.66 12.69 3.13
CA PRO A 229 -14.54 13.56 2.83
C PRO A 229 -15.07 14.92 2.33
N GLN A 230 -15.93 15.61 3.09
CA GLN A 230 -16.46 16.92 2.67
C GLN A 230 -15.46 18.05 2.99
N GLU A 231 -14.71 18.44 1.96
CA GLU A 231 -14.17 19.78 1.67
C GLU A 231 -12.97 20.36 2.47
N GLU A 232 -12.37 19.71 3.46
CA GLU A 232 -11.21 20.32 4.15
C GLU A 232 -9.84 20.03 3.49
N THR A 233 -9.55 20.78 2.43
CA THR A 233 -8.20 21.02 1.85
C THR A 233 -7.29 19.79 1.87
N ASP A 234 -7.46 18.92 0.90
CA ASP A 234 -7.11 17.49 0.94
C ASP A 234 -5.62 17.08 1.15
N GLY A 235 -4.71 17.99 1.52
CA GLY A 235 -3.41 17.66 2.13
C GLY A 235 -3.37 17.83 3.66
N PHE A 236 -4.21 18.70 4.21
CA PHE A 236 -4.25 19.00 5.65
C PHE A 236 -4.89 17.89 6.46
N TRP A 237 -5.88 17.19 5.89
CA TRP A 237 -6.55 16.07 6.54
C TRP A 237 -5.57 14.95 6.92
N VAL A 238 -4.66 14.59 6.00
CA VAL A 238 -3.64 13.57 6.19
C VAL A 238 -2.79 13.87 7.42
N THR A 239 -2.47 15.14 7.65
CA THR A 239 -1.63 15.62 8.75
C THR A 239 -2.42 16.31 9.86
N SER A 240 -3.72 16.05 9.99
CA SER A 240 -4.65 16.71 10.93
C SER A 240 -4.25 16.57 12.40
N LYS A 241 -3.56 15.48 12.78
CA LYS A 241 -2.97 15.30 14.12
C LYS A 241 -1.73 16.17 14.37
N GLY A 242 -1.28 16.91 13.35
CA GLY A 242 -0.08 17.72 13.32
C GLY A 242 1.14 16.93 12.87
N LYS A 243 1.95 17.54 11.99
CA LYS A 243 3.17 16.96 11.40
C LYS A 243 4.08 16.21 12.37
N MET A 244 4.23 16.72 13.60
CA MET A 244 5.13 16.13 14.62
C MET A 244 4.68 14.76 15.15
N MET A 245 3.44 14.35 14.88
CA MET A 245 2.92 13.03 15.24
C MET A 245 3.28 11.95 14.23
N PHE A 246 3.85 12.32 13.08
CA PHE A 246 4.17 11.41 11.98
C PHE A 246 5.64 10.95 12.05
N SER A 247 5.91 9.71 11.66
CA SER A 247 7.25 9.17 11.45
C SER A 247 7.75 9.49 10.04
N ASN A 248 6.84 9.44 9.05
CA ASN A 248 7.11 9.59 7.64
C ASN A 248 5.96 10.33 6.95
N ILE A 249 6.27 11.27 6.06
CA ILE A 249 5.33 11.98 5.20
C ILE A 249 5.90 12.05 3.79
N HIS A 250 5.10 11.63 2.81
CA HIS A 250 5.38 11.88 1.39
C HIS A 250 4.34 12.82 0.82
N THR A 251 4.78 13.88 0.16
CA THR A 251 3.89 14.78 -0.58
C THR A 251 4.40 14.91 -1.99
N TYR A 252 3.54 14.65 -2.98
CA TYR A 252 3.84 14.91 -4.37
C TYR A 252 2.93 16.01 -4.88
N GLU A 253 3.53 17.08 -5.41
CA GLU A 253 2.78 18.19 -6.00
C GLU A 253 3.65 18.86 -7.06
N ASN A 254 3.06 19.24 -8.20
CA ASN A 254 3.73 19.99 -9.26
C ASN A 254 5.06 19.36 -9.73
N GLY A 255 5.10 18.03 -9.83
CA GLY A 255 6.30 17.29 -10.25
C GLY A 255 7.38 17.16 -9.18
N ILE A 256 7.13 17.56 -7.94
CA ILE A 256 8.11 17.48 -6.85
C ILE A 256 7.60 16.49 -5.80
N LEU A 257 8.41 15.47 -5.52
CA LEU A 257 8.24 14.63 -4.34
C LEU A 257 9.00 15.24 -3.16
N ILE A 258 8.29 15.49 -2.08
CA ILE A 258 8.83 15.88 -0.79
C ILE A 258 8.76 14.65 0.11
N HIS A 259 9.92 14.10 0.44
CA HIS A 259 10.07 13.04 1.42
C HIS A 259 10.46 13.66 2.75
N GLU A 260 9.67 13.41 3.78
CA GLU A 260 9.95 13.87 5.13
C GLU A 260 9.96 12.69 6.11
N ASP A 261 11.09 12.48 6.80
CA ASP A 261 11.28 11.34 7.69
C ASP A 261 11.92 11.75 9.01
N CYS A 262 11.50 11.11 10.10
CA CYS A 262 12.16 11.15 11.40
C CYS A 262 12.24 9.77 12.07
N SER A 263 12.00 8.69 11.32
CA SER A 263 12.11 7.31 11.83
C SER A 263 13.54 6.99 12.29
N SER A 264 14.54 7.59 11.64
CA SER A 264 15.95 7.35 11.88
C SER A 264 16.66 8.44 12.71
N GLY A 265 15.97 9.52 13.11
CA GLY A 265 16.62 10.62 13.83
C GLY A 265 15.85 11.96 13.80
N PRO A 266 16.57 13.10 13.74
CA PRO A 266 15.96 14.41 13.54
C PRO A 266 15.13 14.48 12.26
N TRP A 267 14.16 15.40 12.21
CA TRP A 267 13.33 15.61 11.03
C TRP A 267 14.19 15.99 9.82
N LYS A 268 14.05 15.21 8.75
CA LYS A 268 14.76 15.39 7.49
C LYS A 268 13.75 15.65 6.39
N THR A 269 14.04 16.60 5.51
CA THR A 269 13.20 16.92 4.35
C THR A 269 14.07 16.83 3.09
N ILE A 270 13.70 15.97 2.16
CA ILE A 270 14.34 15.80 0.86
C ILE A 270 13.33 16.22 -0.21
N LYS A 271 13.79 16.99 -1.20
CA LYS A 271 12.97 17.37 -2.36
C LYS A 271 13.56 16.75 -3.60
N ILE A 272 12.76 15.97 -4.30
CA ILE A 272 13.13 15.24 -5.51
C ILE A 272 12.27 15.79 -6.64
N ASN A 273 12.90 16.44 -7.62
CA ASN A 273 12.20 16.95 -8.79
C ASN A 273 12.10 15.82 -9.83
N ALA A 274 10.88 15.45 -10.22
CA ALA A 274 10.63 14.40 -11.19
C ALA A 274 11.24 14.71 -12.56
N ASP A 275 11.36 15.98 -12.94
CA ASP A 275 11.97 16.41 -14.20
C ASP A 275 13.46 16.04 -14.28
N ASP A 276 14.16 16.04 -13.14
CA ASP A 276 15.58 15.64 -13.08
C ASP A 276 15.76 14.14 -13.41
N PHE A 277 14.67 13.37 -13.30
CA PHE A 277 14.61 11.93 -13.53
C PHE A 277 13.59 11.56 -14.61
N ALA A 278 13.26 12.46 -15.53
CA ALA A 278 12.29 12.19 -16.61
C ALA A 278 12.64 10.91 -17.41
N SER A 279 13.93 10.57 -17.54
CA SER A 279 14.39 9.32 -18.17
C SER A 279 13.99 8.05 -17.40
N ALA A 280 13.76 8.14 -16.08
CA ALA A 280 13.25 7.04 -15.26
C ALA A 280 11.76 6.79 -15.47
N PHE A 281 10.98 7.83 -15.81
CA PHE A 281 9.54 7.73 -16.09
C PHE A 281 9.22 7.33 -17.52
N TYR A 282 10.03 7.78 -18.50
CA TYR A 282 9.69 7.70 -19.92
C TYR A 282 10.50 6.69 -20.72
N ARG A 283 11.16 5.69 -20.12
CA ARG A 283 12.09 4.77 -20.81
C ARG A 283 11.72 4.52 -22.29
N GLN A 284 12.41 5.27 -23.16
CA GLN A 284 12.63 4.97 -24.58
C GLN A 284 13.84 4.05 -24.68
#